data_AF-A0A6G9NBM4-F1
#
_entry.id   AF-A0A6G9NBM4-F1
#
_cell.length_a   1.000
_cell.length_b   1.000
_cell.length_c   1.000
_cell.angle_alpha   90.00
_cell.angle_beta   90.00
_cell.angle_gamma   90.00
#
_symmetry.space_group_name_H-M   'P 1'
#
loop_
_entity.id
_entity.type
_entity.pdbx_description
1 polymer ?
#
loop_
_entity_poly.entity_id
_entity_poly.type
_entity_poly.pdbx_seq_one_letter_code
_entity_poly.pdbx_strand_id
1 'polypeptide(L)'
;MNRLERDVRPILTPLVKGDTTQLNASQIAALTKWLTLKVLVLEHANPDASLTPESDRSAFFQQREIPEYFRFYCAHNIGREQMFLMRHSHTIALSRDGPDPPLNGASRNVQVVTFVAGKAVFQVVSSRLNAFSLEDRAMVTGFHDRCCIWPDPPGTFHFPNRPRLNDQSIHFISNFLERFISASRTYWVD
;
A
#
# COMPACT_ATOMS: atom_id res chain seq x y z
N MET A 1 -10.33 -13.69 12.38
CA MET A 1 -10.03 -12.25 12.19
C MET A 1 -9.48 -11.57 13.45
N ASN A 2 -10.00 -11.86 14.65
CA ASN A 2 -9.67 -11.14 15.90
C ASN A 2 -8.18 -11.20 16.34
N ARG A 3 -7.43 -12.28 16.06
CA ARG A 3 -6.05 -12.43 16.55
C ARG A 3 -5.08 -11.38 15.99
N LEU A 4 -5.02 -11.19 14.67
CA LEU A 4 -4.09 -10.25 14.05
C LEU A 4 -4.34 -8.79 14.48
N GLU A 5 -5.62 -8.39 14.59
CA GLU A 5 -5.97 -7.04 15.03
C GLU A 5 -5.63 -6.79 16.50
N ARG A 6 -5.80 -7.81 17.35
CA ARG A 6 -5.41 -7.75 18.76
C ARG A 6 -3.89 -7.65 18.91
N ASP A 7 -3.15 -8.45 18.14
CA ASP A 7 -1.68 -8.52 18.21
C ASP A 7 -1.05 -7.21 17.71
N VAL A 8 -1.65 -6.54 16.74
CA VAL A 8 -1.12 -5.27 16.20
C VAL A 8 -1.56 -4.03 17.00
N ARG A 9 -2.61 -4.13 17.82
CA ARG A 9 -3.16 -2.97 18.55
C ARG A 9 -2.11 -2.24 19.40
N PRO A 10 -1.20 -2.91 20.15
CA PRO A 10 -0.14 -2.24 20.90
C PRO A 10 0.84 -1.47 20.01
N ILE A 11 0.99 -1.87 18.74
CA ILE A 11 1.84 -1.21 17.74
C ILE A 11 1.11 0.00 17.15
N LEU A 12 -0.15 -0.18 16.74
CA LEU A 12 -0.93 0.88 16.09
C LEU A 12 -1.30 2.02 17.04
N THR A 13 -1.66 1.72 18.29
CA THR A 13 -2.15 2.72 19.24
C THR A 13 -1.21 3.92 19.38
N PRO A 14 0.10 3.74 19.65
CA PRO A 14 1.00 4.88 19.77
C PRO A 14 1.26 5.58 18.41
N LEU A 15 1.31 4.84 17.29
CA LEU A 15 1.43 5.45 15.95
C LEU A 15 0.24 6.37 15.63
N VAL A 16 -0.99 5.90 15.90
CA VAL A 16 -2.22 6.66 15.68
C VAL A 16 -2.28 7.89 16.58
N LYS A 17 -1.74 7.83 17.80
CA LYS A 17 -1.67 8.96 18.72
C LYS A 17 -0.59 9.98 18.36
N GLY A 18 0.45 9.57 17.63
CA GLY A 18 1.62 10.43 17.40
C GLY A 18 2.73 10.23 18.42
N ASP A 19 2.64 9.20 19.26
CA ASP A 19 3.58 8.96 20.35
C ASP A 19 4.93 8.50 19.79
N THR A 20 6.02 8.93 20.43
CA THR A 20 7.37 8.48 20.08
C THR A 20 7.46 6.97 20.25
N THR A 21 7.71 6.27 19.14
CA THR A 21 7.68 4.81 19.09
C THR A 21 8.84 4.29 18.27
N GLN A 22 9.45 3.21 18.76
CA GLN A 22 10.45 2.43 18.06
C GLN A 22 9.87 1.05 17.76
N LEU A 23 9.84 0.67 16.48
CA LEU A 23 9.39 -0.66 16.06
C LEU A 23 10.59 -1.48 15.58
N ASN A 24 10.68 -2.70 16.08
CA ASN A 24 11.61 -3.70 15.58
C ASN A 24 11.03 -4.45 14.37
N ALA A 25 11.85 -5.31 13.74
CA ALA A 25 11.46 -6.06 12.55
C ALA A 25 10.20 -6.92 12.74
N SER A 26 10.01 -7.55 13.92
CA SER A 26 8.84 -8.40 14.15
C SER A 26 7.55 -7.59 14.29
N GLN A 27 7.62 -6.40 14.90
CA GLN A 27 6.50 -5.46 14.97
C GLN A 27 6.17 -4.88 13.59
N ILE A 28 7.18 -4.55 12.78
CA ILE A 28 6.95 -4.10 11.39
C ILE A 28 6.27 -5.22 10.59
N ALA A 29 6.73 -6.47 10.70
CA ALA A 29 6.12 -7.61 10.03
C ALA A 29 4.66 -7.86 10.49
N ALA A 30 4.36 -7.66 11.77
CA ALA A 30 2.99 -7.74 12.27
C ALA A 30 2.10 -6.62 11.70
N LEU A 31 2.64 -5.40 11.62
CA LEU A 31 1.98 -4.24 11.03
C LEU A 31 1.70 -4.44 9.54
N THR A 32 2.66 -4.90 8.75
CA THR A 32 2.51 -5.11 7.31
C THR A 32 1.53 -6.25 7.01
N LYS A 33 1.49 -7.31 7.82
CA LYS A 33 0.44 -8.34 7.74
C LYS A 33 -0.95 -7.73 7.99
N TRP A 34 -1.08 -6.87 9.00
CA TRP A 34 -2.35 -6.19 9.24
C TRP A 34 -2.75 -5.27 8.08
N LEU A 35 -1.80 -4.51 7.52
CA LEU A 35 -2.02 -3.68 6.33
C LEU A 35 -2.46 -4.52 5.12
N THR A 36 -1.83 -5.67 4.90
CA THR A 36 -2.21 -6.64 3.87
C THR A 36 -3.67 -7.06 4.05
N LEU A 37 -4.06 -7.46 5.27
CA LEU A 37 -5.46 -7.80 5.57
C LEU A 37 -6.42 -6.65 5.24
N LYS A 38 -6.07 -5.40 5.53
CA LYS A 38 -6.92 -4.24 5.19
C LYS A 38 -7.07 -4.06 3.69
N VAL A 39 -6.00 -4.23 2.92
CA VAL A 39 -6.08 -4.22 1.46
C VAL A 39 -7.01 -5.32 0.94
N LEU A 40 -6.86 -6.56 1.42
CA LEU A 40 -7.72 -7.68 0.99
C LEU A 40 -9.19 -7.47 1.33
N VAL A 41 -9.49 -6.87 2.48
CA VAL A 41 -10.87 -6.51 2.87
C VAL A 41 -11.43 -5.43 1.95
N LEU A 42 -10.63 -4.44 1.56
CA LEU A 42 -11.04 -3.41 0.59
C LEU A 42 -11.31 -4.02 -0.79
N GLU A 43 -10.46 -4.94 -1.25
CA GLU A 43 -10.69 -5.69 -2.49
C GLU A 43 -11.98 -6.52 -2.43
N HIS A 44 -12.25 -7.18 -1.30
CA HIS A 44 -13.49 -7.94 -1.12
C HIS A 44 -14.74 -7.04 -1.18
N ALA A 45 -14.65 -5.81 -0.66
CA ALA A 45 -15.75 -4.85 -0.70
C ALA A 45 -16.08 -4.32 -2.12
N ASN A 46 -15.15 -4.48 -3.08
CA ASN A 46 -15.37 -4.12 -4.48
C ASN A 46 -14.55 -5.06 -5.39
N PRO A 47 -15.15 -6.20 -5.79
CA PRO A 47 -14.48 -7.23 -6.58
C PRO A 47 -13.93 -6.76 -7.94
N ASP A 48 -14.55 -5.77 -8.59
CA ASP A 48 -14.15 -5.23 -9.91
C ASP A 48 -12.83 -4.44 -9.84
N ALA A 49 -12.38 -4.12 -8.64
CA ALA A 49 -11.11 -3.49 -8.35
C ALA A 49 -10.08 -4.45 -7.74
N SER A 50 -10.38 -5.76 -7.67
CA SER A 50 -9.48 -6.75 -7.10
C SER A 50 -8.18 -6.87 -7.89
N LEU A 51 -7.06 -6.91 -7.17
CA LEU A 51 -5.72 -7.08 -7.73
C LEU A 51 -5.09 -8.40 -7.31
N THR A 52 -5.37 -8.84 -6.08
CA THR A 52 -4.72 -9.98 -5.45
C THR A 52 -5.38 -11.28 -5.92
N PRO A 53 -4.66 -12.20 -6.60
CA PRO A 53 -5.19 -13.51 -7.01
C PRO A 53 -5.65 -14.37 -5.82
N GLU A 54 -6.46 -15.38 -6.11
CA GLU A 54 -6.94 -16.33 -5.09
C GLU A 54 -5.83 -17.13 -4.42
N SER A 55 -4.78 -17.50 -5.17
CA SER A 55 -3.60 -18.18 -4.62
C SER A 55 -2.97 -17.39 -3.48
N ASP A 56 -2.77 -16.09 -3.70
CA ASP A 56 -2.11 -15.19 -2.76
C ASP A 56 -3.00 -14.88 -1.56
N ARG A 57 -4.31 -14.74 -1.79
CA ARG A 57 -5.30 -14.61 -0.71
C ARG A 57 -5.28 -15.86 0.19
N SER A 58 -5.20 -17.04 -0.42
CA SER A 58 -5.15 -18.33 0.29
C SER A 58 -3.85 -18.48 1.07
N ALA A 59 -2.70 -18.14 0.48
CA ALA A 59 -1.40 -18.13 1.14
C ALA A 59 -1.38 -17.17 2.34
N PHE A 60 -1.92 -15.96 2.17
CA PHE A 60 -2.05 -15.01 3.28
C PHE A 60 -3.00 -15.52 4.37
N PHE A 61 -4.11 -16.17 4.02
CA PHE A 61 -5.04 -16.73 5.00
C PHE A 61 -4.40 -17.83 5.84
N GLN A 62 -3.72 -18.78 5.19
CA GLN A 62 -3.13 -19.97 5.82
C GLN A 62 -1.81 -19.65 6.54
N GLN A 63 -0.91 -18.92 5.90
CA GLN A 63 0.49 -18.77 6.31
C GLN A 63 0.88 -17.33 6.68
N ARG A 64 -0.02 -16.36 6.44
CA ARG A 64 0.28 -14.92 6.60
C ARG A 64 1.42 -14.44 5.70
N GLU A 65 1.58 -15.09 4.56
CA GLU A 65 2.53 -14.71 3.52
C GLU A 65 2.05 -13.43 2.83
N ILE A 66 2.90 -12.41 2.82
CA ILE A 66 2.63 -11.14 2.15
C ILE A 66 3.07 -11.30 0.69
N PRO A 67 2.21 -10.99 -0.30
CA PRO A 67 2.60 -11.14 -1.69
C PRO A 67 3.79 -10.24 -2.05
N GLU A 68 4.75 -10.79 -2.81
CA GLU A 68 6.05 -10.15 -3.08
C GLU A 68 5.95 -8.80 -3.81
N TYR A 69 4.85 -8.57 -4.53
CA TYR A 69 4.60 -7.32 -5.26
C TYR A 69 3.96 -6.22 -4.41
N PHE A 70 3.77 -6.44 -3.10
CA PHE A 70 3.31 -5.40 -2.18
C PHE A 70 4.48 -4.59 -1.63
N ARG A 71 4.26 -3.28 -1.52
CA ARG A 71 5.15 -2.31 -0.90
C ARG A 71 4.36 -1.51 0.11
N PHE A 72 4.93 -1.30 1.30
CA PHE A 72 4.24 -0.62 2.39
C PHE A 72 5.05 0.59 2.86
N TYR A 73 4.36 1.70 3.07
CA TYR A 73 4.94 2.95 3.53
C TYR A 73 4.19 3.47 4.76
N CYS A 74 4.93 4.10 5.66
CA CYS A 74 4.38 4.74 6.86
C CYS A 74 4.99 6.14 7.06
N ALA A 75 4.13 7.15 7.18
CA ALA A 75 4.52 8.54 7.39
C ALA A 75 3.71 9.20 8.51
N HIS A 76 4.14 10.40 8.92
CA HIS A 76 3.50 11.17 9.98
C HIS A 76 2.48 12.15 9.40
N ASN A 77 1.22 12.01 9.79
CA ASN A 77 0.15 12.95 9.50
C ASN A 77 0.21 14.17 10.44
N ILE A 78 0.51 15.33 9.88
CA ILE A 78 0.40 16.65 10.54
C ILE A 78 -0.81 17.44 10.07
N GLY A 79 -1.61 16.86 9.19
CA GLY A 79 -2.87 17.39 8.69
C GLY A 79 -3.98 17.36 9.73
N ARG A 80 -5.13 17.92 9.34
CA ARG A 80 -6.33 17.98 10.18
C ARG A 80 -7.13 16.69 10.06
N GLU A 81 -7.15 16.06 8.89
CA GLU A 81 -7.89 14.83 8.66
C GLU A 81 -7.29 13.69 9.50
N GLN A 82 -8.06 13.17 10.45
CA GLN A 82 -7.61 12.04 11.27
C GLN A 82 -8.02 10.69 10.68
N MET A 83 -8.90 10.70 9.67
CA MET A 83 -9.39 9.51 8.98
C MET A 83 -9.54 9.86 7.51
N PHE A 84 -8.86 9.11 6.65
CA PHE A 84 -8.92 9.26 5.20
C PHE A 84 -8.70 7.89 4.58
N LEU A 85 -9.36 7.60 3.46
CA LEU A 85 -9.16 6.38 2.70
C LEU A 85 -9.33 6.70 1.22
N MET A 86 -8.35 6.32 0.42
CA MET A 86 -8.39 6.41 -1.02
C MET A 86 -7.79 5.14 -1.62
N ARG A 87 -8.41 4.64 -2.69
CA ARG A 87 -7.93 3.49 -3.43
C ARG A 87 -8.07 3.74 -4.92
N HIS A 88 -6.97 3.58 -5.64
CA HIS A 88 -6.94 3.56 -7.10
C HIS A 88 -6.46 2.19 -7.56
N SER A 89 -7.16 1.59 -8.52
CA SER A 89 -6.78 0.30 -9.10
C SER A 89 -6.94 0.36 -10.61
N HIS A 90 -5.93 -0.07 -11.35
CA HIS A 90 -5.90 -0.02 -12.82
C HIS A 90 -5.37 -1.31 -13.42
N THR A 91 -5.80 -1.57 -14.65
CA THR A 91 -5.19 -2.57 -15.52
C THR A 91 -4.22 -1.84 -16.45
N ILE A 92 -2.94 -2.15 -16.35
CA ILE A 92 -1.90 -1.61 -17.23
C ILE A 92 -1.42 -2.74 -18.14
N ALA A 93 -1.54 -2.53 -19.45
CA ALA A 93 -0.97 -3.39 -20.48
C ALA A 93 0.14 -2.62 -21.21
N LEU A 94 1.30 -3.27 -21.41
CA LEU A 94 2.45 -2.68 -22.11
C LEU A 94 2.56 -3.19 -23.55
N SER A 95 1.77 -4.19 -23.91
CA SER A 95 1.65 -4.73 -25.27
C SER A 95 0.18 -4.78 -25.69
N ARG A 96 -0.04 -5.04 -26.97
CA ARG A 96 -1.38 -5.28 -27.52
C ARG A 96 -1.97 -6.63 -27.11
N ASP A 97 -1.15 -7.55 -26.61
CA ASP A 97 -1.60 -8.87 -26.16
C ASP A 97 -2.22 -8.82 -24.75
N GLY A 98 -2.17 -7.65 -24.10
CA GLY A 98 -2.75 -7.40 -22.78
C GLY A 98 -1.71 -7.27 -21.66
N PRO A 99 -2.14 -7.41 -20.40
CA PRO A 99 -1.24 -7.32 -19.25
C PRO A 99 -0.31 -8.53 -19.17
N ASP A 100 0.97 -8.27 -18.88
CA ASP A 100 2.00 -9.28 -18.58
C ASP A 100 2.56 -9.07 -17.16
N PRO A 101 2.37 -10.02 -16.23
CA PRO A 101 1.69 -11.31 -16.41
C PRO A 101 0.17 -11.16 -16.58
N PRO A 102 -0.52 -12.21 -17.09
CA PRO A 102 -1.97 -12.23 -17.14
C PRO A 102 -2.61 -12.02 -15.76
N LEU A 103 -3.83 -11.48 -15.75
CA LEU A 103 -4.49 -11.09 -14.50
C LEU A 103 -4.78 -12.27 -13.56
N ASN A 104 -4.88 -13.50 -14.07
CA ASN A 104 -5.06 -14.74 -13.30
C ASN A 104 -6.24 -14.65 -12.30
N GLY A 105 -7.41 -14.23 -12.78
CA GLY A 105 -8.62 -14.08 -11.97
C GLY A 105 -8.71 -12.80 -11.14
N ALA A 106 -7.68 -11.94 -11.18
CA ALA A 106 -7.80 -10.56 -10.71
C ALA A 106 -8.47 -9.66 -11.78
N SER A 107 -8.99 -8.51 -11.37
CA SER A 107 -9.53 -7.51 -12.29
C SER A 107 -8.51 -6.44 -12.69
N ARG A 108 -7.49 -6.24 -11.87
CA ARG A 108 -6.47 -5.18 -11.96
C ARG A 108 -5.08 -5.77 -11.71
N ASN A 109 -4.04 -5.10 -12.19
CA ASN A 109 -2.64 -5.49 -11.93
C ASN A 109 -1.81 -4.40 -11.26
N VAL A 110 -2.36 -3.19 -11.08
CA VAL A 110 -1.75 -2.14 -10.27
C VAL A 110 -2.79 -1.55 -9.32
N GLN A 111 -2.41 -1.35 -8.06
CA GLN A 111 -3.25 -0.77 -7.01
C GLN A 111 -2.44 0.10 -6.07
N VAL A 112 -3.02 1.23 -5.68
CA VAL A 112 -2.52 2.08 -4.61
C VAL A 112 -3.64 2.29 -3.60
N VAL A 113 -3.39 1.94 -2.34
CA VAL A 113 -4.28 2.19 -1.21
C VAL A 113 -3.58 3.17 -0.28
N THR A 114 -4.16 4.33 -0.07
CA THR A 114 -3.69 5.29 0.94
C THR A 114 -4.75 5.43 2.01
N PHE A 115 -4.38 5.30 3.28
CA PHE A 115 -5.30 5.60 4.36
C PHE A 115 -4.61 6.22 5.56
N VAL A 116 -5.35 7.05 6.27
CA VAL A 116 -4.91 7.80 7.45
C VAL A 116 -5.65 7.26 8.66
N ALA A 117 -4.91 7.05 9.74
CA ALA A 117 -5.45 6.71 11.05
C ALA A 117 -4.75 7.56 12.11
N GLY A 118 -5.43 8.60 12.58
CA GLY A 118 -4.89 9.61 13.47
C GLY A 118 -3.64 10.25 12.90
N LYS A 119 -2.51 10.08 13.61
CA LYS A 119 -1.20 10.61 13.22
C LYS A 119 -0.43 9.72 12.24
N ALA A 120 -0.90 8.53 11.91
CA ALA A 120 -0.24 7.67 10.94
C ALA A 120 -0.88 7.77 9.54
N VAL A 121 -0.04 7.92 8.51
CA VAL A 121 -0.42 7.74 7.10
C VAL A 121 0.19 6.44 6.63
N PHE A 122 -0.64 5.54 6.11
CA PHE A 122 -0.21 4.31 5.47
C PHE A 122 -0.47 4.40 3.97
N GLN A 123 0.50 3.93 3.19
CA GLN A 123 0.29 3.67 1.77
C GLN A 123 0.72 2.25 1.44
N VAL A 124 -0.08 1.58 0.62
CA VAL A 124 0.24 0.28 0.03
C VAL A 124 0.25 0.44 -1.48
N VAL A 125 1.38 0.10 -2.09
CA VAL A 125 1.53 0.06 -3.54
C VAL A 125 1.70 -1.41 -3.94
N SER A 126 0.84 -1.89 -4.81
CA SER A 126 0.84 -3.26 -5.31
C SER A 126 0.92 -3.24 -6.84
N SER A 127 1.93 -3.90 -7.41
CA SER A 127 2.16 -3.89 -8.86
C SER A 127 2.59 -5.26 -9.37
N ARG A 128 1.69 -5.96 -10.07
CA ARG A 128 1.94 -7.23 -10.74
C ARG A 128 2.32 -6.98 -12.20
N LEU A 129 3.46 -6.33 -12.41
CA LEU A 129 4.02 -6.05 -13.74
C LEU A 129 5.42 -6.68 -13.82
N ASN A 130 5.70 -7.45 -14.87
CA ASN A 130 7.03 -8.08 -15.02
C ASN A 130 8.10 -7.07 -15.48
N ALA A 131 7.69 -6.07 -16.26
CA ALA A 131 8.63 -5.16 -16.92
C ALA A 131 9.24 -4.10 -15.99
N PHE A 132 8.53 -3.68 -14.94
CA PHE A 132 8.98 -2.65 -14.00
C PHE A 132 8.16 -2.64 -12.71
N SER A 133 8.72 -2.07 -11.63
CA SER A 133 7.94 -1.70 -10.46
C SER A 133 7.32 -0.31 -10.66
N LEU A 134 6.09 -0.09 -10.19
CA LEU A 134 5.44 1.22 -10.35
C LEU A 134 6.30 2.37 -9.78
N GLU A 135 7.07 2.10 -8.74
CA GLU A 135 7.99 3.06 -8.12
C GLU A 135 9.10 3.53 -9.09
N ASP A 136 9.59 2.67 -9.98
CA ASP A 136 10.61 3.03 -10.98
C ASP A 136 10.11 4.09 -11.97
N ARG A 137 8.79 4.22 -12.12
CA ARG A 137 8.15 5.11 -13.09
C ARG A 137 7.40 6.28 -12.45
N ALA A 138 6.90 6.09 -11.24
CA ALA A 138 5.96 7.00 -10.60
C ALA A 138 6.21 7.15 -9.10
N MET A 139 7.47 7.15 -8.65
CA MET A 139 7.76 7.43 -7.25
C MET A 139 7.48 8.91 -6.87
N VAL A 140 7.04 9.11 -5.63
CA VAL A 140 7.05 10.43 -4.99
C VAL A 140 8.34 10.55 -4.17
N THR A 141 9.32 11.26 -4.73
CA THR A 141 10.59 11.55 -4.06
C THR A 141 10.37 12.26 -2.72
N GLY A 142 11.10 11.82 -1.70
CA GLY A 142 10.96 12.27 -0.33
C GLY A 142 9.91 11.50 0.48
N PHE A 143 9.02 10.75 -0.17
CA PHE A 143 8.04 9.87 0.49
C PHE A 143 8.41 8.39 0.32
N HIS A 144 8.40 7.84 -0.90
CA HIS A 144 8.61 6.39 -1.08
C HIS A 144 10.01 5.92 -0.63
N ASP A 145 11.04 6.73 -0.90
CA ASP A 145 12.44 6.48 -0.52
C ASP A 145 12.70 6.58 1.00
N ARG A 146 11.82 7.26 1.75
CA ARG A 146 12.02 7.54 3.19
C ARG A 146 11.01 6.87 4.11
N CYS A 147 9.89 6.41 3.57
CA CYS A 147 8.77 5.86 4.33
C CYS A 147 8.60 4.36 4.19
N CYS A 148 9.36 3.70 3.30
CA CYS A 148 9.24 2.26 3.08
C CYS A 148 9.48 1.47 4.38
N ILE A 149 8.58 0.53 4.67
CA ILE A 149 8.66 -0.40 5.80
C ILE A 149 8.64 -1.87 5.35
N TRP A 150 8.50 -2.15 4.05
CA TRP A 150 8.48 -3.50 3.48
C TRP A 150 8.65 -3.44 1.94
N PRO A 151 9.40 -4.35 1.29
CA PRO A 151 9.93 -5.65 1.78
C PRO A 151 11.20 -5.57 2.62
N ASP A 152 11.94 -4.47 2.54
CA ASP A 152 13.21 -4.29 3.24
C ASP A 152 13.02 -3.34 4.43
N PRO A 153 12.46 -3.82 5.56
CA PRO A 153 12.24 -2.96 6.71
C PRO A 153 13.60 -2.44 7.21
N PRO A 154 13.67 -1.16 7.63
CA PRO A 154 14.84 -0.71 8.34
C PRO A 154 15.00 -1.56 9.60
N GLY A 155 16.25 -1.87 10.00
CA GLY A 155 16.51 -2.65 11.22
C GLY A 155 15.85 -2.06 12.47
N THR A 156 15.56 -0.76 12.45
CA THR A 156 14.67 -0.09 13.41
C THR A 156 13.85 0.98 12.72
N PHE A 157 12.54 1.00 12.95
CA PHE A 157 11.64 2.05 12.51
C PHE A 157 11.33 3.02 13.66
N HIS A 158 11.58 4.31 13.45
CA HIS A 158 11.24 5.36 14.42
C HIS A 158 10.06 6.20 13.92
N PHE A 159 9.16 6.50 14.84
CA PHE A 159 8.01 7.37 14.63
C PHE A 159 7.97 8.43 15.74
N PRO A 160 7.64 9.70 15.47
CA PRO A 160 7.19 10.27 14.19
C PRO A 160 8.31 10.83 13.28
N ASN A 161 9.55 10.31 13.36
CA ASN A 161 10.72 10.75 12.59
C ASN A 161 10.68 10.35 11.09
N ARG A 162 9.54 10.57 10.44
CA ARG A 162 9.28 10.31 9.02
C ARG A 162 8.84 11.60 8.35
N PRO A 163 8.83 11.66 7.01
CA PRO A 163 8.19 12.74 6.27
C PRO A 163 6.84 13.14 6.88
N ARG A 164 6.69 14.44 7.13
CA ARG A 164 5.49 15.03 7.74
C ARG A 164 4.56 15.45 6.60
N LEU A 165 3.39 14.84 6.53
CA LEU A 165 2.41 15.09 5.48
C LEU A 165 1.25 15.88 6.04
N ASN A 166 0.95 17.03 5.45
CA ASN A 166 -0.30 17.75 5.66
C ASN A 166 -1.39 17.21 4.72
N ASP A 167 -2.62 17.73 4.82
CA ASP A 167 -3.76 17.25 4.01
C ASP A 167 -3.46 17.34 2.51
N GLN A 168 -2.83 18.43 2.04
CA GLN A 168 -2.44 18.60 0.63
C GLN A 168 -1.43 17.53 0.19
N SER A 169 -0.39 17.25 0.99
CA SER A 169 0.59 16.22 0.68
C SER A 169 -0.02 14.82 0.72
N ILE A 170 -0.97 14.55 1.61
CA ILE A 170 -1.71 13.28 1.68
C ILE A 170 -2.50 13.08 0.38
N HIS A 171 -3.27 14.08 -0.06
CA HIS A 171 -3.98 14.02 -1.35
C HIS A 171 -3.01 13.90 -2.53
N PHE A 172 -1.86 14.57 -2.47
CA PHE A 172 -0.85 14.44 -3.50
C PHE A 172 -0.33 13.01 -3.59
N ILE A 173 0.08 12.40 -2.48
CA ILE A 173 0.56 11.00 -2.53
C ILE A 173 -0.56 10.03 -2.82
N SER A 174 -1.81 10.28 -2.43
CA SER A 174 -2.90 9.33 -2.68
C SER A 174 -3.23 9.21 -4.16
N ASN A 175 -3.20 10.33 -4.89
CA ASN A 175 -3.57 10.39 -6.31
C ASN A 175 -2.39 10.20 -7.27
N PHE A 176 -1.23 9.71 -6.81
CA PHE A 176 -0.05 9.63 -7.67
C PHE A 176 -0.23 8.68 -8.86
N LEU A 177 -0.93 7.57 -8.65
CA LEU A 177 -1.23 6.61 -9.72
C LEU A 177 -2.13 7.23 -10.80
N GLU A 178 -3.18 7.96 -10.42
CA GLU A 178 -4.04 8.64 -11.39
C GLU A 178 -3.28 9.69 -12.20
N ARG A 179 -2.40 10.45 -11.56
CA ARG A 179 -1.53 11.40 -12.27
C ARG A 179 -0.61 10.69 -13.26
N PHE A 180 -0.02 9.57 -12.86
CA PHE A 180 0.80 8.76 -13.74
C PHE A 180 0.01 8.25 -14.95
N ILE A 181 -1.17 7.69 -14.73
CA ILE A 181 -2.05 7.20 -15.81
C ILE A 181 -2.48 8.34 -16.74
N SER A 182 -2.88 9.49 -16.18
CA SER A 182 -3.33 10.64 -16.97
C SER A 182 -2.22 11.30 -17.79
N ALA A 183 -0.98 11.27 -17.29
CA ALA A 183 0.20 11.75 -18.02
C ALA A 183 0.70 10.75 -19.06
N SER A 184 0.40 9.46 -18.87
CA SER A 184 0.71 8.41 -19.83
C SER A 184 -0.20 8.58 -21.04
N ARG A 185 0.37 8.67 -22.25
CA ARG A 185 -0.41 8.64 -23.50
C ARG A 185 -0.96 7.23 -23.71
N THR A 186 -1.97 6.86 -22.94
CA THR A 186 -2.59 5.53 -22.97
C THR A 186 -3.41 5.36 -24.24
N TYR A 187 -3.31 4.19 -24.85
CA TYR A 187 -4.17 3.76 -25.95
C TYR A 187 -4.94 2.54 -25.45
N TRP A 188 -6.24 2.51 -25.74
CA TRP A 188 -7.07 1.34 -25.47
C TRP A 188 -6.77 0.29 -26.54
N VAL A 189 -6.60 -0.96 -26.11
CA VAL A 189 -6.56 -2.11 -27.02
C VAL A 189 -7.98 -2.65 -27.06
N ASP A 190 -8.59 -2.63 -28.24
CA ASP A 190 -9.92 -3.18 -28.50
C ASP A 190 -9.94 -4.71 -28.38
#